data_AF-A0A7V3I482-F1
#
_entry.id   AF-A0A7V3I482-F1
#
_cell.length_a   1.000
_cell.length_b   1.000
_cell.length_c   1.000
_cell.angle_alpha   90.00
_cell.angle_beta   90.00
_cell.angle_gamma   90.00
#
_symmetry.space_group_name_H-M   'P 1'
#
loop_
_entity.id
_entity.type
_entity.pdbx_description
1 polymer ?
#
loop_
_entity_poly.entity_id
_entity_poly.type
_entity_poly.pdbx_seq_one_letter_code
_entity_poly.pdbx_strand_id
1 'polypeptide(L)'
;MTVQAIALSLTSIALLCVPAIAKTNSTIYTPQRVANARRNIERYDWARKIRDAAMTAADRYADQSDEWLWNLPTPQSIPRGIHVSRKNGCPKCGHAIDKFGNYPWKIDVFAKPWKITCPSCGEVFPKNDFAAFYESGKDANGIFRYEMADRSLLFNTEHPDPTDPLHTYGVDDSMGYRDPNGDVYRFIGYYGHYGAWTETYRALHNLSDAYVYTGDPRYARKAGVLLYRIAELYPDMDYGFWAAKGFENSDGGSGAGKIYGRIWESGLVSAFNKAYDAVYPALDDPQLLASLCKLTGKTVTAAALRSLYETNVIRQVHDGIIARKIEGNEGMYQHCMAIAAIVLDEPTTTDEWLDWIFADGAMGQGVTTGGNMVSIFSQRVDDDGFGDEASPAYNAIWRTMFGSLSDLLALYPRYTKHQLVDNPKFRKMFEAPVRLTCAQTFSPHIGDTGSTGNPGLASISANDLARAFRAFGEPRFAQMAYMLNGNRADGLRLDIFDPEPEGIAKEIEAVVAEYGPYRLRTDNLPSYGCAILRSGSGSDARALSLYYGRNTGHGHKDTLNIELFAHGMNLMPDLGYPEYATSDCASRIEWTSNTISHNTVVVDRKRQQNQRLGAARFVAEGKGVSAAEVRAAKPYPQT
;
A
#
# COMPACT_ATOMS: atom_id res chain seq x y z
N MET A 1 57.21 43.95 36.00
CA MET A 1 55.93 43.75 35.28
C MET A 1 56.08 42.47 34.48
N THR A 2 55.48 41.40 34.99
CA THR A 2 55.76 40.01 34.65
C THR A 2 54.63 39.49 33.76
N VAL A 3 54.95 39.01 32.56
CA VAL A 3 53.99 38.33 31.67
C VAL A 3 54.18 36.83 31.86
N GLN A 4 53.13 36.17 32.37
CA GLN A 4 53.03 34.72 32.52
C GLN A 4 52.76 34.06 31.16
N ALA A 5 53.58 33.08 30.81
CA ALA A 5 53.30 32.10 29.77
C ALA A 5 52.63 30.88 30.41
N ILE A 6 51.41 30.56 29.98
CA ILE A 6 50.69 29.35 30.35
C ILE A 6 50.87 28.34 29.21
N ALA A 7 51.60 27.25 29.48
CA ALA A 7 51.68 26.09 28.62
C ALA A 7 50.50 25.15 28.96
N LEU A 8 49.55 25.00 28.03
CA LEU A 8 48.48 24.01 28.14
C LEU A 8 48.95 22.70 27.48
N SER A 9 49.06 21.64 28.29
CA SER A 9 49.28 20.28 27.83
C SER A 9 48.01 19.71 27.19
N LEU A 10 48.04 19.44 25.88
CA LEU A 10 47.00 18.67 25.19
C LEU A 10 47.17 17.18 25.52
N THR A 11 46.24 16.63 26.30
CA THR A 11 46.07 15.18 26.44
C THR A 11 45.06 14.72 25.39
N SER A 12 45.56 14.07 24.33
CA SER A 12 44.71 13.46 23.30
C SER A 12 44.01 12.23 23.89
N ILE A 13 42.73 12.35 24.23
CA ILE A 13 41.85 11.21 24.44
C ILE A 13 41.46 10.69 23.05
N ALA A 14 42.06 9.58 22.63
CA ALA A 14 41.59 8.82 21.49
C ALA A 14 40.22 8.23 21.86
N LEU A 15 39.14 8.83 21.35
CA LEU A 15 37.84 8.19 21.32
C LEU A 15 37.99 6.94 20.43
N LEU A 16 38.02 5.77 21.05
CA LEU A 16 37.74 4.51 20.37
C LEU A 16 36.28 4.59 19.90
N CYS A 17 36.06 4.99 18.65
CA CYS A 17 34.82 4.72 17.94
C CYS A 17 34.67 3.19 17.89
N VAL A 18 33.88 2.65 18.82
CA VAL A 18 33.30 1.32 18.65
C VAL A 18 32.46 1.43 17.37
N PRO A 19 32.75 0.66 16.30
CA PRO A 19 31.95 0.74 15.09
C PRO A 19 30.50 0.46 15.47
N ALA A 20 29.59 1.34 15.03
CA ALA A 20 28.17 1.04 15.09
C ALA A 20 28.00 -0.37 14.48
N ILE A 21 27.48 -1.30 15.27
CA ILE A 21 27.39 -2.70 14.85
C ILE A 21 26.43 -2.72 13.67
N ALA A 22 26.96 -2.90 12.46
CA ALA A 22 26.15 -3.08 11.26
C ALA A 22 25.22 -4.28 11.42
N LYS A 23 24.11 -4.32 10.67
CA LYS A 23 23.23 -5.49 10.59
C LYS A 23 24.05 -6.77 10.49
N THR A 24 23.74 -7.75 11.35
CA THR A 24 24.42 -9.06 11.36
C THR A 24 23.49 -10.22 11.04
N ASN A 25 22.17 -10.01 11.10
CA ASN A 25 21.16 -11.02 10.82
C ASN A 25 19.83 -10.38 10.42
N SER A 26 18.86 -11.19 9.97
CA SER A 26 17.47 -10.79 9.78
C SER A 26 16.83 -10.32 11.08
N THR A 27 16.07 -9.22 11.04
CA THR A 27 15.40 -8.60 12.20
C THR A 27 13.89 -8.81 12.19
N ILE A 28 13.24 -8.80 11.01
CA ILE A 28 11.81 -9.09 10.86
C ILE A 28 11.61 -10.61 10.72
N TYR A 29 12.46 -11.26 9.93
CA TYR A 29 12.44 -12.72 9.70
C TYR A 29 13.48 -13.42 10.56
N THR A 30 13.41 -13.23 11.88
CA THR A 30 14.37 -13.84 12.82
C THR A 30 14.40 -15.37 12.67
N PRO A 31 15.53 -16.04 13.00
CA PRO A 31 15.63 -17.50 12.92
C PRO A 31 14.49 -18.24 13.65
N GLN A 32 14.06 -17.72 14.81
CA GLN A 32 12.95 -18.29 15.57
C GLN A 32 11.61 -18.18 14.84
N ARG A 33 11.33 -17.04 14.20
CA ARG A 33 10.08 -16.84 13.43
C ARG A 33 10.04 -17.76 12.22
N VAL A 34 11.15 -17.83 11.47
CA VAL A 34 11.27 -18.75 10.33
C VAL A 34 11.09 -20.20 10.78
N ALA A 35 11.69 -20.59 11.90
CA ALA A 35 11.50 -21.93 12.48
C ALA A 35 10.04 -22.21 12.88
N ASN A 36 9.34 -21.24 13.46
CA ASN A 36 7.91 -21.35 13.76
C ASN A 36 7.08 -21.57 12.48
N ALA A 37 7.32 -20.78 11.44
CA ALA A 37 6.60 -20.93 10.17
C ALA A 37 6.82 -22.31 9.55
N ARG A 38 8.07 -22.78 9.49
CA ARG A 38 8.39 -24.11 8.95
C ARG A 38 7.77 -25.24 9.76
N ARG A 39 7.82 -25.15 11.10
CA ARG A 39 7.12 -26.09 11.98
C ARG A 39 5.60 -26.08 11.73
N ASN A 40 5.00 -24.90 11.57
CA ASN A 40 3.57 -24.78 11.32
C ASN A 40 3.18 -25.33 9.95
N ILE A 41 4.03 -25.19 8.93
CA ILE A 41 3.88 -25.83 7.61
C ILE A 41 3.85 -27.36 7.73
N GLU A 42 4.68 -27.95 8.59
CA GLU A 42 4.66 -29.39 8.82
C GLU A 42 3.37 -29.84 9.54
N ARG A 43 2.84 -29.00 10.44
CA ARG A 43 1.67 -29.33 11.28
C ARG A 43 0.33 -29.12 10.57
N TYR A 44 0.15 -28.02 9.84
CA TYR A 44 -1.17 -27.54 9.42
C TYR A 44 -1.37 -27.51 7.90
N ASP A 45 -2.53 -27.96 7.42
CA ASP A 45 -2.88 -27.97 5.99
C ASP A 45 -2.94 -26.57 5.38
N TRP A 46 -3.47 -25.59 6.11
CA TRP A 46 -3.53 -24.21 5.61
C TRP A 46 -2.14 -23.60 5.45
N ALA A 47 -1.19 -23.96 6.33
CA ALA A 47 0.18 -23.47 6.26
C ALA A 47 0.94 -24.11 5.09
N ARG A 48 0.72 -25.42 4.82
CA ARG A 48 1.20 -26.07 3.59
C ARG A 48 0.71 -25.36 2.33
N LYS A 49 -0.58 -25.04 2.27
CA LYS A 49 -1.16 -24.31 1.12
C LYS A 49 -0.50 -22.95 0.90
N ILE A 50 -0.14 -22.23 1.98
CA ILE A 50 0.61 -20.97 1.87
C ILE A 50 2.00 -21.21 1.26
N ARG A 51 2.76 -22.19 1.77
CA ARG A 51 4.06 -22.57 1.20
C ARG A 51 3.93 -22.97 -0.27
N ASP A 52 2.98 -23.85 -0.61
CA ASP A 52 2.82 -24.39 -1.96
C ASP A 52 2.44 -23.29 -2.97
N ALA A 53 1.58 -22.35 -2.55
CA ALA A 53 1.26 -21.17 -3.35
C ALA A 53 2.49 -20.27 -3.53
N ALA A 54 3.27 -20.02 -2.47
CA ALA A 54 4.49 -19.22 -2.55
C ALA A 54 5.53 -19.88 -3.47
N MET A 55 5.73 -21.19 -3.38
CA MET A 55 6.62 -21.95 -4.27
C MET A 55 6.16 -21.85 -5.73
N THR A 56 4.89 -22.14 -6.01
CA THR A 56 4.33 -22.06 -7.36
C THR A 56 4.52 -20.67 -7.97
N ALA A 57 4.30 -19.63 -7.18
CA ALA A 57 4.49 -18.25 -7.61
C ALA A 57 5.97 -17.88 -7.81
N ALA A 58 6.86 -18.42 -6.98
CA ALA A 58 8.29 -18.17 -7.03
C ALA A 58 9.01 -18.94 -8.15
N ASP A 59 8.58 -20.17 -8.44
CA ASP A 59 9.19 -21.06 -9.45
C ASP A 59 9.23 -20.41 -10.83
N ARG A 60 8.18 -19.65 -11.18
CA ARG A 60 8.13 -18.88 -12.44
C ARG A 60 9.33 -17.94 -12.62
N TYR A 61 9.86 -17.39 -11.53
CA TYR A 61 11.04 -16.51 -11.53
C TYR A 61 12.33 -17.29 -11.29
N ALA A 62 12.29 -18.31 -10.42
CA ALA A 62 13.45 -19.13 -10.10
C ALA A 62 13.97 -19.91 -11.31
N ASP A 63 13.08 -20.23 -12.26
CA ASP A 63 13.39 -20.89 -13.51
C ASP A 63 13.92 -19.95 -14.60
N GLN A 64 13.88 -18.63 -14.38
CA GLN A 64 14.48 -17.65 -15.30
C GLN A 64 16.00 -17.56 -15.09
N SER A 65 16.73 -17.13 -16.13
CA SER A 65 18.16 -16.86 -16.00
C SER A 65 18.41 -15.65 -15.10
N ASP A 66 19.62 -15.55 -14.53
CA ASP A 66 19.99 -14.38 -13.74
C ASP A 66 20.04 -13.12 -14.63
N GLU A 67 20.41 -13.25 -15.90
CA GLU A 67 20.37 -12.17 -16.88
C GLU A 67 18.93 -11.66 -17.13
N TRP A 68 17.93 -12.54 -17.10
CA TRP A 68 16.53 -12.12 -17.25
C TRP A 68 16.09 -11.28 -16.04
N LEU A 69 16.37 -11.76 -14.82
CA LEU A 69 16.07 -11.02 -13.59
C LEU A 69 16.83 -9.70 -13.52
N TRP A 70 18.09 -9.69 -13.94
CA TRP A 70 18.92 -8.49 -13.99
C TRP A 70 18.37 -7.39 -14.90
N ASN A 71 17.69 -7.77 -15.99
CA ASN A 71 17.12 -6.81 -16.94
C ASN A 71 15.66 -6.45 -16.65
N LEU A 72 15.03 -7.06 -15.62
CA LEU A 72 13.64 -6.80 -15.29
C LEU A 72 13.40 -5.38 -14.71
N PRO A 73 14.17 -4.90 -13.71
CA PRO A 73 14.05 -3.53 -13.23
C PRO A 73 14.66 -2.55 -14.24
N THR A 74 13.91 -1.51 -14.62
CA THR A 74 14.35 -0.55 -15.63
C THR A 74 15.02 0.69 -15.03
N PRO A 75 16.02 1.28 -15.72
CA PRO A 75 16.69 2.50 -15.27
C PRO A 75 15.78 3.73 -15.31
N GLN A 76 16.27 4.85 -14.74
CA GLN A 76 15.54 6.12 -14.70
C GLN A 76 15.17 6.61 -16.11
N SER A 77 15.93 6.26 -17.14
CA SER A 77 15.69 6.62 -18.54
C SER A 77 14.46 5.97 -19.19
N ILE A 78 13.87 4.94 -18.57
CA ILE A 78 12.60 4.35 -19.01
C ILE A 78 11.45 4.90 -18.17
N PRO A 79 10.43 5.55 -18.74
CA PRO A 79 9.37 6.16 -17.96
C PRO A 79 8.50 5.16 -17.21
N ARG A 80 7.82 5.66 -16.17
CA ARG A 80 6.78 4.95 -15.42
C ARG A 80 5.55 5.84 -15.33
N GLY A 81 4.42 5.39 -15.85
CA GLY A 81 3.16 6.09 -15.77
C GLY A 81 1.96 5.16 -15.69
N ILE A 82 0.91 5.58 -14.98
CA ILE A 82 -0.26 4.73 -14.68
C ILE A 82 -1.31 4.69 -15.79
N HIS A 83 -1.18 5.54 -16.82
CA HIS A 83 -2.11 5.60 -17.95
C HIS A 83 -1.38 5.63 -19.29
N VAL A 84 -1.96 4.94 -20.28
CA VAL A 84 -1.55 5.07 -21.68
C VAL A 84 -2.09 6.38 -22.26
N SER A 85 -3.41 6.57 -22.20
CA SER A 85 -4.09 7.84 -22.48
C SER A 85 -5.41 7.85 -21.70
N ARG A 86 -5.48 8.63 -20.61
CA ARG A 86 -6.71 8.78 -19.82
C ARG A 86 -7.81 9.48 -20.63
N LYS A 87 -7.41 10.44 -21.47
CA LYS A 87 -8.32 11.25 -22.29
C LYS A 87 -8.98 10.47 -23.42
N ASN A 88 -8.24 9.55 -24.09
CA ASN A 88 -8.70 8.94 -25.34
C ASN A 88 -8.80 7.41 -25.28
N GLY A 89 -8.35 6.76 -24.22
CA GLY A 89 -8.36 5.30 -24.10
C GLY A 89 -7.38 4.61 -25.05
N CYS A 90 -7.87 3.63 -25.82
CA CYS A 90 -7.08 2.88 -26.79
C CYS A 90 -7.06 3.58 -28.17
N PRO A 91 -5.92 3.69 -28.87
CA PRO A 91 -5.85 4.32 -30.19
C PRO A 91 -6.71 3.64 -31.28
N LYS A 92 -7.16 2.38 -31.07
CA LYS A 92 -8.02 1.66 -32.02
C LYS A 92 -9.50 1.67 -31.63
N CYS A 93 -9.83 1.47 -30.36
CA CYS A 93 -11.22 1.30 -29.90
C CYS A 93 -11.70 2.38 -28.93
N GLY A 94 -10.91 3.43 -28.71
CA GLY A 94 -11.22 4.52 -27.79
C GLY A 94 -11.55 4.03 -26.38
N HIS A 95 -12.62 4.60 -25.82
CA HIS A 95 -13.15 4.30 -24.48
C HIS A 95 -13.87 2.96 -24.34
N ALA A 96 -13.95 2.13 -25.39
CA ALA A 96 -14.45 0.76 -25.24
C ALA A 96 -13.58 -0.09 -24.29
N ILE A 97 -12.38 0.39 -23.94
CA ILE A 97 -11.47 -0.22 -22.97
C ILE A 97 -11.89 0.02 -21.51
N ASP A 98 -12.66 1.07 -21.22
CA ASP A 98 -12.91 1.54 -19.85
C ASP A 98 -13.78 0.56 -19.04
N LYS A 99 -14.57 -0.28 -19.72
CA LYS A 99 -15.32 -1.39 -19.10
C LYS A 99 -14.44 -2.43 -18.37
N PHE A 100 -13.12 -2.40 -18.56
CA PHE A 100 -12.15 -3.26 -17.89
C PHE A 100 -11.46 -2.59 -16.68
N GLY A 101 -11.91 -1.40 -16.28
CA GLY A 101 -11.42 -0.67 -15.12
C GLY A 101 -10.41 0.43 -15.44
N ASN A 102 -9.93 1.09 -14.38
CA ASN A 102 -9.11 2.30 -14.45
C ASN A 102 -7.71 2.08 -15.06
N TYR A 103 -7.13 0.89 -14.86
CA TYR A 103 -5.81 0.49 -15.39
C TYR A 103 -5.95 -0.79 -16.24
N PRO A 104 -6.59 -0.71 -17.41
CA PRO A 104 -7.17 -1.88 -18.07
C PRO A 104 -6.19 -2.70 -18.92
N TRP A 105 -5.00 -2.17 -19.21
CA TRP A 105 -4.09 -2.81 -20.17
C TRP A 105 -3.44 -4.06 -19.59
N LYS A 106 -3.45 -5.15 -20.37
CA LYS A 106 -2.85 -6.43 -20.00
C LYS A 106 -1.36 -6.44 -20.33
N ILE A 107 -0.55 -7.03 -19.45
CA ILE A 107 0.89 -7.17 -19.62
C ILE A 107 1.29 -8.62 -19.36
N ASP A 108 2.19 -9.14 -20.18
CA ASP A 108 2.86 -10.43 -19.96
C ASP A 108 4.36 -10.23 -20.26
N VAL A 109 5.15 -9.95 -19.22
CA VAL A 109 6.58 -9.66 -19.39
C VAL A 109 7.40 -10.89 -19.82
N PHE A 110 6.84 -12.09 -19.67
CA PHE A 110 7.52 -13.34 -20.02
C PHE A 110 7.32 -13.66 -21.49
N ALA A 111 6.06 -13.66 -21.94
CA ALA A 111 5.73 -14.02 -23.33
C ALA A 111 5.85 -12.84 -24.30
N LYS A 112 5.66 -11.61 -23.82
CA LYS A 112 5.60 -10.39 -24.65
C LYS A 112 6.34 -9.22 -23.97
N PRO A 113 7.67 -9.33 -23.77
CA PRO A 113 8.44 -8.25 -23.18
C PRO A 113 8.27 -6.96 -23.98
N TRP A 114 8.22 -5.84 -23.27
CA TRP A 114 8.02 -4.48 -23.81
C TRP A 114 6.69 -4.25 -24.53
N LYS A 115 5.69 -5.11 -24.34
CA LYS A 115 4.36 -4.96 -24.95
C LYS A 115 3.24 -4.89 -23.92
N ILE A 116 2.17 -4.18 -24.29
CA ILE A 116 0.89 -4.15 -23.59
C ILE A 116 -0.23 -4.54 -24.56
N THR A 117 -1.31 -5.13 -24.05
CA THR A 117 -2.45 -5.59 -24.87
C THR A 117 -3.75 -4.92 -24.42
N CYS A 118 -4.50 -4.35 -25.36
CA CYS A 118 -5.84 -3.84 -25.08
C CYS A 118 -6.80 -5.02 -24.87
N PRO A 119 -7.43 -5.16 -23.69
CA PRO A 119 -8.38 -6.24 -23.44
C PRO A 119 -9.67 -6.15 -24.27
N SER A 120 -9.97 -4.97 -24.84
CA SER A 120 -11.22 -4.72 -25.56
C SER A 120 -11.14 -5.11 -27.04
N CYS A 121 -10.08 -4.69 -27.74
CA CYS A 121 -9.91 -4.95 -29.17
C CYS A 121 -8.77 -5.94 -29.50
N GLY A 122 -7.99 -6.37 -28.51
CA GLY A 122 -6.91 -7.35 -28.68
C GLY A 122 -5.60 -6.79 -29.25
N GLU A 123 -5.55 -5.49 -29.60
CA GLU A 123 -4.32 -4.87 -30.13
C GLU A 123 -3.15 -4.93 -29.15
N VAL A 124 -1.96 -5.10 -29.72
CA VAL A 124 -0.69 -5.14 -28.99
C VAL A 124 0.13 -3.90 -29.35
N PHE A 125 0.60 -3.19 -28.33
CA PHE A 125 1.40 -1.97 -28.46
C PHE A 125 2.67 -2.03 -27.61
N PRO A 126 3.72 -1.24 -27.94
CA PRO A 126 3.82 -0.46 -29.16
C PRO A 126 4.03 -1.35 -30.40
N LYS A 127 3.93 -0.76 -31.59
CA LYS A 127 4.02 -1.47 -32.87
C LYS A 127 5.46 -1.66 -33.39
N ASN A 128 6.41 -0.90 -32.86
CA ASN A 128 7.84 -1.10 -33.09
C ASN A 128 8.44 -2.20 -32.20
N ASP A 129 9.59 -2.73 -32.60
CA ASP A 129 10.42 -3.58 -31.73
C ASP A 129 11.17 -2.69 -30.71
N PHE A 130 10.48 -2.36 -29.62
CA PHE A 130 11.07 -1.56 -28.56
C PHE A 130 12.21 -2.29 -27.83
N ALA A 131 12.23 -3.62 -27.83
CA ALA A 131 13.32 -4.37 -27.20
C ALA A 131 14.63 -4.14 -27.96
N ALA A 132 14.61 -4.26 -29.29
CA ALA A 132 15.77 -3.93 -30.13
C ALA A 132 16.18 -2.46 -29.99
N PHE A 133 15.22 -1.54 -29.98
CA PHE A 133 15.47 -0.11 -29.76
C PHE A 133 16.15 0.15 -28.40
N TYR A 134 15.65 -0.49 -27.34
CA TYR A 134 16.20 -0.42 -25.99
C TYR A 134 17.64 -0.97 -25.94
N GLU A 135 17.90 -2.14 -26.50
CA GLU A 135 19.24 -2.72 -26.51
C GLU A 135 20.24 -1.85 -27.29
N SER A 136 19.83 -1.28 -28.42
CA SER A 136 20.67 -0.41 -29.24
C SER A 136 21.16 0.85 -28.51
N GLY A 137 20.42 1.29 -27.49
CA GLY A 137 20.72 2.49 -26.71
C GLY A 137 21.48 2.25 -25.41
N LYS A 138 21.90 1.02 -25.09
CA LYS A 138 22.64 0.76 -23.84
C LYS A 138 24.07 1.28 -23.89
N ASP A 139 24.48 1.99 -22.84
CA ASP A 139 25.87 2.43 -22.63
C ASP A 139 26.76 1.27 -22.13
N ALA A 140 28.04 1.56 -21.91
CA ALA A 140 29.03 0.57 -21.44
C ALA A 140 28.71 -0.03 -20.05
N ASN A 141 27.80 0.59 -19.28
CA ASN A 141 27.32 0.09 -17.99
C ASN A 141 25.96 -0.62 -18.13
N GLY A 142 25.49 -0.84 -19.36
CA GLY A 142 24.19 -1.47 -19.63
C GLY A 142 22.99 -0.58 -19.29
N ILE A 143 23.19 0.74 -19.17
CA ILE A 143 22.10 1.70 -18.91
C ILE A 143 21.64 2.29 -20.23
N PHE A 144 20.34 2.23 -20.49
CA PHE A 144 19.73 2.81 -21.68
C PHE A 144 19.87 4.34 -21.70
N ARG A 145 20.37 4.88 -22.81
CA ARG A 145 20.46 6.30 -23.15
C ARG A 145 19.67 6.53 -24.43
N TYR A 146 18.59 7.29 -24.33
CA TYR A 146 17.69 7.55 -25.45
C TYR A 146 18.42 8.16 -26.66
N GLU A 147 19.41 9.02 -26.41
CA GLU A 147 20.20 9.70 -27.43
C GLU A 147 21.14 8.76 -28.20
N MET A 148 21.45 7.58 -27.64
CA MET A 148 22.30 6.57 -28.28
C MET A 148 21.50 5.54 -29.07
N ALA A 149 20.18 5.47 -28.88
CA ALA A 149 19.34 4.44 -29.46
C ALA A 149 19.18 4.62 -30.99
N ASP A 150 19.17 3.50 -31.71
CA ASP A 150 19.04 3.47 -33.16
C ASP A 150 17.61 3.84 -33.59
N ARG A 151 17.44 5.09 -34.01
CA ARG A 151 16.15 5.62 -34.48
C ARG A 151 15.61 4.93 -35.72
N SER A 152 16.42 4.18 -36.47
CA SER A 152 15.93 3.40 -37.61
C SER A 152 15.00 2.25 -37.19
N LEU A 153 14.97 1.90 -35.90
CA LEU A 153 14.07 0.90 -35.33
C LEU A 153 12.68 1.46 -34.94
N LEU A 154 12.46 2.77 -35.11
CA LEU A 154 11.20 3.44 -34.76
C LEU A 154 10.19 3.41 -35.91
N PHE A 155 9.74 2.22 -36.26
CA PHE A 155 8.66 1.99 -37.23
C PHE A 155 7.75 0.85 -36.82
N ASN A 156 6.53 0.84 -37.36
CA ASN A 156 5.58 -0.24 -37.18
C ASN A 156 6.07 -1.48 -37.92
N THR A 157 6.42 -2.54 -37.19
CA THR A 157 6.97 -3.77 -37.77
C THR A 157 5.99 -4.52 -38.68
N GLU A 158 4.68 -4.27 -38.55
CA GLU A 158 3.64 -4.79 -39.45
C GLU A 158 3.55 -3.98 -40.77
N HIS A 159 4.12 -2.76 -40.80
CA HIS A 159 4.09 -1.82 -41.92
C HIS A 159 5.48 -1.17 -42.15
N PRO A 160 6.49 -1.94 -42.60
CA PRO A 160 7.88 -1.48 -42.65
C PRO A 160 8.18 -0.47 -43.77
N ASP A 161 7.32 -0.37 -44.79
CA ASP A 161 7.50 0.59 -45.90
C ASP A 161 7.31 2.03 -45.38
N PRO A 162 8.31 2.92 -45.52
CA PRO A 162 8.19 4.33 -45.08
C PRO A 162 7.07 5.12 -45.76
N THR A 163 6.54 4.62 -46.88
CA THR A 163 5.41 5.23 -47.60
C THR A 163 4.04 4.74 -47.13
N ASP A 164 3.99 3.68 -46.31
CA ASP A 164 2.74 3.19 -45.72
C ASP A 164 2.21 4.21 -44.69
N PRO A 165 0.93 4.64 -44.77
CA PRO A 165 0.37 5.57 -43.79
C PRO A 165 0.36 5.04 -42.35
N LEU A 166 0.48 3.73 -42.14
CA LEU A 166 0.57 3.09 -40.83
C LEU A 166 2.00 2.86 -40.34
N HIS A 167 3.02 3.30 -41.11
CA HIS A 167 4.42 3.14 -40.77
C HIS A 167 4.79 3.68 -39.39
N THR A 168 4.17 4.77 -38.95
CA THR A 168 4.41 5.38 -37.63
C THR A 168 3.30 5.09 -36.62
N TYR A 169 2.22 4.42 -37.02
CA TYR A 169 1.09 4.15 -36.15
C TYR A 169 1.48 3.26 -34.96
N GLY A 170 1.19 3.73 -33.75
CA GLY A 170 1.46 2.98 -32.52
C GLY A 170 2.94 2.80 -32.19
N VAL A 171 3.85 3.52 -32.86
CA VAL A 171 5.29 3.52 -32.59
C VAL A 171 5.60 4.37 -31.36
N ASP A 172 6.27 3.79 -30.37
CA ASP A 172 6.65 4.46 -29.12
C ASP A 172 8.16 4.41 -28.96
N ASP A 173 8.77 5.58 -28.76
CA ASP A 173 10.20 5.76 -28.58
C ASP A 173 10.60 5.91 -27.10
N SER A 174 9.68 5.59 -26.18
CA SER A 174 9.65 5.85 -24.74
C SER A 174 8.85 7.09 -24.33
N MET A 175 8.73 8.12 -25.17
CA MET A 175 7.96 9.33 -24.84
C MET A 175 6.47 9.22 -25.17
N GLY A 176 6.05 8.11 -25.77
CA GLY A 176 4.70 7.85 -26.23
C GLY A 176 4.51 8.08 -27.73
N TYR A 177 3.60 7.30 -28.32
CA TYR A 177 3.12 7.50 -29.69
C TYR A 177 2.27 8.77 -29.77
N ARG A 178 2.55 9.64 -30.75
CA ARG A 178 1.73 10.81 -31.07
C ARG A 178 0.89 10.54 -32.30
N ASP A 179 -0.42 10.64 -32.18
CA ASP A 179 -1.32 10.51 -33.32
C ASP A 179 -1.36 11.81 -34.16
N PRO A 180 -1.98 11.79 -35.35
CA PRO A 180 -2.09 12.99 -36.20
C PRO A 180 -2.83 14.18 -35.57
N ASN A 181 -3.61 13.97 -34.52
CA ASN A 181 -4.30 15.03 -33.78
C ASN A 181 -3.42 15.64 -32.67
N GLY A 182 -2.23 15.09 -32.46
CA GLY A 182 -1.30 15.50 -31.42
C GLY A 182 -1.55 14.84 -30.05
N ASP A 183 -2.50 13.91 -29.97
CA ASP A 183 -2.76 13.16 -28.74
C ASP A 183 -1.65 12.12 -28.49
N VAL A 184 -1.30 11.93 -27.22
CA VAL A 184 -0.16 11.09 -26.80
C VAL A 184 -0.65 9.79 -26.16
N TYR A 185 -0.06 8.67 -26.56
CA TYR A 185 -0.32 7.33 -26.02
C TYR A 185 0.99 6.72 -25.49
N ARG A 186 1.09 6.56 -24.16
CA ARG A 186 2.32 6.22 -23.44
C ARG A 186 2.42 4.72 -23.14
N PHE A 187 2.67 3.89 -24.16
CA PHE A 187 2.68 2.44 -24.00
C PHE A 187 3.86 1.96 -23.15
N ILE A 188 5.06 2.49 -23.42
CA ILE A 188 6.26 2.13 -22.68
C ILE A 188 6.23 2.67 -21.24
N GLY A 189 5.64 3.85 -21.01
CA GLY A 189 5.43 4.34 -19.65
C GLY A 189 4.54 3.42 -18.81
N TYR A 190 3.46 2.89 -19.42
CA TYR A 190 2.58 1.93 -18.77
C TYR A 190 3.27 0.58 -18.51
N TYR A 191 4.01 0.08 -19.50
CA TYR A 191 4.82 -1.14 -19.33
C TYR A 191 5.91 -0.97 -18.26
N GLY A 192 6.59 0.17 -18.21
CA GLY A 192 7.60 0.46 -17.20
C GLY A 192 7.02 0.43 -15.78
N HIS A 193 5.80 0.93 -15.58
CA HIS A 193 5.12 0.90 -14.29
C HIS A 193 4.57 -0.49 -13.95
N TYR A 194 3.61 -0.99 -14.72
CA TYR A 194 2.82 -2.20 -14.43
C TYR A 194 3.44 -3.51 -14.95
N GLY A 195 4.45 -3.41 -15.80
CA GLY A 195 5.24 -4.55 -16.28
C GLY A 195 6.53 -4.64 -15.48
N ALA A 196 7.55 -3.88 -15.88
CA ALA A 196 8.90 -3.98 -15.32
C ALA A 196 8.94 -3.87 -13.78
N TRP A 197 8.46 -2.76 -13.21
CA TRP A 197 8.58 -2.53 -11.76
C TRP A 197 7.55 -3.32 -10.94
N THR A 198 6.33 -3.53 -11.44
CA THR A 198 5.34 -4.37 -10.73
C THR A 198 5.80 -5.81 -10.69
N GLU A 199 6.37 -6.31 -11.79
CA GLU A 199 6.89 -7.67 -11.82
C GLU A 199 8.20 -7.81 -11.05
N THR A 200 9.05 -6.78 -11.02
CA THR A 200 10.22 -6.74 -10.10
C THR A 200 9.79 -6.90 -8.65
N TYR A 201 8.78 -6.13 -8.23
CA TYR A 201 8.19 -6.21 -6.89
C TYR A 201 7.62 -7.61 -6.61
N ARG A 202 6.84 -8.18 -7.54
CA ARG A 202 6.24 -9.51 -7.39
C ARG A 202 7.29 -10.61 -7.32
N ALA A 203 8.28 -10.57 -8.21
CA ALA A 203 9.38 -11.53 -8.23
C ALA A 203 10.10 -11.52 -6.89
N LEU A 204 10.47 -10.33 -6.40
CA LEU A 204 11.19 -10.20 -5.16
C LEU A 204 10.38 -10.72 -3.96
N HIS A 205 9.10 -10.35 -3.86
CA HIS A 205 8.20 -10.85 -2.81
C HIS A 205 8.03 -12.38 -2.85
N ASN A 206 7.72 -12.95 -4.01
CA ASN A 206 7.46 -14.38 -4.14
C ASN A 206 8.72 -15.21 -3.86
N LEU A 207 9.88 -14.78 -4.38
CA LEU A 207 11.17 -15.42 -4.12
C LEU A 207 11.54 -15.36 -2.63
N SER A 208 11.35 -14.21 -1.97
CA SER A 208 11.65 -14.10 -0.53
C SER A 208 10.73 -14.97 0.33
N ASP A 209 9.43 -14.99 0.05
CA ASP A 209 8.46 -15.78 0.79
C ASP A 209 8.73 -17.29 0.63
N ALA A 210 8.98 -17.75 -0.61
CA ALA A 210 9.33 -19.13 -0.87
C ALA A 210 10.62 -19.53 -0.14
N TYR A 211 11.65 -18.69 -0.11
CA TYR A 211 12.86 -18.94 0.68
C TYR A 211 12.56 -19.05 2.18
N VAL A 212 11.78 -18.13 2.75
CA VAL A 212 11.40 -18.15 4.17
C VAL A 212 10.69 -19.47 4.51
N TYR A 213 9.70 -19.87 3.72
CA TYR A 213 8.89 -21.06 4.02
C TYR A 213 9.58 -22.40 3.72
N THR A 214 10.54 -22.45 2.79
CA THR A 214 11.16 -23.72 2.36
C THR A 214 12.61 -23.87 2.81
N GLY A 215 13.35 -22.77 2.88
CA GLY A 215 14.81 -22.79 3.04
C GLY A 215 15.57 -23.16 1.77
N ASP A 216 14.92 -23.29 0.62
CA ASP A 216 15.60 -23.55 -0.65
C ASP A 216 16.43 -22.31 -1.07
N PRO A 217 17.78 -22.41 -1.10
CA PRO A 217 18.64 -21.28 -1.41
C PRO A 217 18.47 -20.78 -2.85
N ARG A 218 17.90 -21.57 -3.77
CA ARG A 218 17.63 -21.13 -5.15
C ARG A 218 16.81 -19.84 -5.19
N TYR A 219 15.78 -19.73 -4.33
CA TYR A 219 14.95 -18.53 -4.30
C TYR A 219 15.70 -17.32 -3.73
N ALA A 220 16.46 -17.50 -2.65
CA ALA A 220 17.26 -16.43 -2.06
C ALA A 220 18.32 -15.88 -3.02
N ARG A 221 18.99 -16.74 -3.79
CA ARG A 221 19.95 -16.31 -4.81
C ARG A 221 19.29 -15.41 -5.87
N LYS A 222 18.14 -15.83 -6.40
CA LYS A 222 17.39 -15.07 -7.41
C LYS A 222 16.90 -13.72 -6.86
N ALA A 223 16.44 -13.70 -5.61
CA ALA A 223 16.11 -12.45 -4.90
C ALA A 223 17.35 -11.55 -4.74
N GLY A 224 18.51 -12.12 -4.40
CA GLY A 224 19.78 -11.41 -4.27
C GLY A 224 20.23 -10.69 -5.55
N VAL A 225 20.01 -11.31 -6.73
CA VAL A 225 20.27 -10.67 -8.03
C VAL A 225 19.40 -9.42 -8.21
N LEU A 226 18.10 -9.53 -7.92
CA LEU A 226 17.17 -8.38 -8.01
C LEU A 226 17.53 -7.29 -7.00
N LEU A 227 17.83 -7.64 -5.75
CA LEU A 227 18.22 -6.67 -4.71
C LEU A 227 19.46 -5.89 -5.11
N TYR A 228 20.48 -6.55 -5.66
CA TYR A 228 21.67 -5.86 -6.18
C TYR A 228 21.29 -4.86 -7.26
N ARG A 229 20.52 -5.31 -8.26
CA ARG A 229 20.15 -4.47 -9.40
C ARG A 229 19.26 -3.29 -8.99
N ILE A 230 18.32 -3.51 -8.09
CA ILE A 230 17.50 -2.43 -7.51
C ILE A 230 18.41 -1.41 -6.83
N ALA A 231 19.39 -1.84 -6.04
CA ALA A 231 20.31 -0.93 -5.35
C ALA A 231 21.23 -0.13 -6.30
N GLU A 232 21.52 -0.64 -7.50
CA GLU A 232 22.22 0.15 -8.52
C GLU A 232 21.34 1.26 -9.11
N LEU A 233 20.05 0.98 -9.30
CA LEU A 233 19.14 1.85 -10.04
C LEU A 233 18.39 2.85 -9.14
N TYR A 234 18.07 2.45 -7.90
CA TYR A 234 17.18 3.21 -7.01
C TYR A 234 17.64 4.64 -6.71
N PRO A 235 18.95 4.95 -6.56
CA PRO A 235 19.41 6.32 -6.32
C PRO A 235 18.99 7.31 -7.41
N ASP A 236 18.95 6.87 -8.66
CA ASP A 236 18.65 7.72 -9.82
C ASP A 236 17.15 7.88 -10.07
N MET A 237 16.30 7.09 -9.39
CA MET A 237 14.85 7.12 -9.60
C MET A 237 14.26 8.44 -9.15
N ASP A 238 13.68 9.17 -10.10
CA ASP A 238 13.03 10.46 -9.87
C ASP A 238 11.78 10.58 -10.71
N TYR A 239 10.62 10.49 -10.08
CA TYR A 239 9.35 10.61 -10.79
C TYR A 239 9.11 12.06 -11.23
N GLY A 240 9.67 13.06 -10.53
CA GLY A 240 9.45 14.46 -10.88
C GLY A 240 9.92 14.83 -12.28
N PHE A 241 11.02 14.23 -12.73
CA PHE A 241 11.48 14.32 -14.12
C PHE A 241 10.40 13.86 -15.13
N TRP A 242 9.67 12.79 -14.83
CA TRP A 242 8.64 12.25 -15.72
C TRP A 242 7.30 12.99 -15.58
N ALA A 243 6.95 13.43 -14.37
CA ALA A 243 5.80 14.30 -14.14
C ALA A 243 5.91 15.58 -14.98
N ALA A 244 7.09 16.19 -15.05
CA ALA A 244 7.35 17.37 -15.90
C ALA A 244 7.18 17.11 -17.41
N LYS A 245 7.16 15.84 -17.83
CA LYS A 245 6.89 15.39 -19.21
C LYS A 245 5.45 14.90 -19.38
N GLY A 246 4.58 15.17 -18.41
CA GLY A 246 3.16 14.83 -18.43
C GLY A 246 2.84 13.36 -18.15
N PHE A 247 3.77 12.58 -17.58
CA PHE A 247 3.42 11.27 -17.06
C PHE A 247 2.59 11.45 -15.78
N GLU A 248 1.63 10.55 -15.57
CA GLU A 248 0.79 10.50 -14.37
C GLU A 248 1.21 9.31 -13.51
N ASN A 249 1.14 9.45 -12.19
CA ASN A 249 1.48 8.41 -11.21
C ASN A 249 0.86 8.74 -9.85
N SER A 250 1.07 7.90 -8.84
CA SER A 250 0.45 8.06 -7.52
C SER A 250 1.22 9.07 -6.65
N ASP A 251 0.98 10.36 -6.90
CA ASP A 251 1.71 11.46 -6.28
C ASP A 251 0.81 12.49 -5.56
N GLY A 252 -0.51 12.34 -5.66
CA GLY A 252 -1.50 13.28 -5.14
C GLY A 252 -1.42 14.68 -5.77
N GLY A 253 -0.98 14.77 -7.03
CA GLY A 253 -0.81 16.03 -7.77
C GLY A 253 0.47 16.80 -7.44
N SER A 254 1.39 16.22 -6.67
CA SER A 254 2.63 16.91 -6.28
C SER A 254 3.70 16.95 -7.38
N GLY A 255 3.66 16.04 -8.35
CA GLY A 255 4.77 15.79 -9.26
C GLY A 255 6.00 15.23 -8.55
N ALA A 256 5.90 14.70 -7.33
CA ALA A 256 7.02 14.20 -6.55
C ALA A 256 6.97 12.68 -6.38
N GLY A 257 8.14 12.06 -6.19
CA GLY A 257 8.27 10.63 -5.98
C GLY A 257 9.53 10.05 -6.56
N LYS A 258 9.64 8.72 -6.56
CA LYS A 258 10.75 8.00 -7.19
C LYS A 258 10.28 7.09 -8.31
N ILE A 259 9.87 5.85 -8.03
CA ILE A 259 9.40 4.90 -9.04
C ILE A 259 7.88 5.04 -9.26
N TYR A 260 7.09 5.06 -8.18
CA TYR A 260 5.61 5.01 -8.21
C TYR A 260 4.92 6.30 -7.77
N GLY A 261 5.60 7.44 -7.90
CA GLY A 261 5.15 8.68 -7.25
C GLY A 261 5.23 8.55 -5.72
N ARG A 262 5.17 9.67 -5.00
CA ARG A 262 5.49 9.66 -3.55
C ARG A 262 4.57 8.75 -2.71
N ILE A 263 3.33 8.52 -3.13
CA ILE A 263 2.34 7.81 -2.31
C ILE A 263 2.62 6.31 -2.32
N TRP A 264 2.63 5.69 -3.50
CA TRP A 264 2.83 4.24 -3.65
C TRP A 264 4.29 3.81 -3.45
N GLU A 265 5.23 4.74 -3.49
CA GLU A 265 6.65 4.47 -3.20
C GLU A 265 6.83 3.80 -1.82
N SER A 266 6.05 4.23 -0.82
CA SER A 266 6.11 3.70 0.55
C SER A 266 5.88 2.19 0.61
N GLY A 267 4.92 1.66 -0.15
CA GLY A 267 4.64 0.23 -0.24
C GLY A 267 5.72 -0.54 -0.99
N LEU A 268 6.24 0.03 -2.08
CA LEU A 268 7.26 -0.58 -2.92
C LEU A 268 8.55 -0.83 -2.13
N VAL A 269 9.09 0.22 -1.50
CA VAL A 269 10.38 0.11 -0.76
C VAL A 269 10.25 -0.66 0.55
N SER A 270 9.07 -0.62 1.18
CA SER A 270 8.77 -1.46 2.33
C SER A 270 8.91 -2.95 1.98
N ALA A 271 8.43 -3.36 0.81
CA ALA A 271 8.57 -4.72 0.34
C ALA A 271 10.02 -5.06 -0.05
N PHE A 272 10.74 -4.14 -0.69
CA PHE A 272 12.16 -4.34 -0.99
C PHE A 272 12.96 -4.60 0.29
N ASN A 273 12.78 -3.76 1.32
CA ASN A 273 13.49 -3.90 2.59
C ASN A 273 13.09 -5.16 3.36
N LYS A 274 11.80 -5.55 3.33
CA LYS A 274 11.37 -6.84 3.89
C LYS A 274 12.00 -8.03 3.17
N ALA A 275 12.10 -8.00 1.84
CA ALA A 275 12.74 -9.06 1.08
C ALA A 275 14.24 -9.12 1.35
N TYR A 276 14.94 -7.97 1.42
CA TYR A 276 16.34 -7.90 1.85
C TYR A 276 16.52 -8.54 3.22
N ASP A 277 15.68 -8.20 4.20
CA ASP A 277 15.73 -8.80 5.53
C ASP A 277 15.51 -10.31 5.49
N ALA A 278 14.52 -10.78 4.71
CA ALA A 278 14.19 -12.20 4.59
C ALA A 278 15.35 -13.05 4.06
N VAL A 279 16.08 -12.56 3.04
CA VAL A 279 17.17 -13.30 2.39
C VAL A 279 18.57 -12.92 2.89
N TYR A 280 18.68 -11.95 3.80
CA TYR A 280 19.96 -11.49 4.38
C TYR A 280 20.93 -12.62 4.77
N PRO A 281 20.48 -13.73 5.41
CA PRO A 281 21.35 -14.82 5.83
C PRO A 281 21.95 -15.63 4.67
N ALA A 282 21.43 -15.48 3.45
CA ALA A 282 21.88 -16.18 2.25
C ALA A 282 22.62 -15.27 1.26
N LEU A 283 22.85 -14.00 1.60
CA LEU A 283 23.54 -13.05 0.71
C LEU A 283 25.06 -13.31 0.56
N ASP A 284 25.61 -14.24 1.35
CA ASP A 284 26.97 -14.75 1.22
C ASP A 284 27.07 -16.08 0.44
N ASP A 285 25.96 -16.55 -0.14
CA ASP A 285 25.95 -17.75 -0.99
C ASP A 285 26.97 -17.59 -2.15
N PRO A 286 27.95 -18.50 -2.30
CA PRO A 286 28.99 -18.39 -3.32
C PRO A 286 28.46 -18.37 -4.76
N GLN A 287 27.34 -19.05 -5.05
CA GLN A 287 26.75 -19.06 -6.40
C GLN A 287 26.08 -17.73 -6.71
N LEU A 288 25.44 -17.08 -5.73
CA LEU A 288 24.95 -15.71 -5.91
C LEU A 288 26.10 -14.76 -6.23
N LEU A 289 27.16 -14.78 -5.40
CA LEU A 289 28.29 -13.88 -5.58
C LEU A 289 28.99 -14.10 -6.93
N ALA A 290 29.17 -15.35 -7.35
CA ALA A 290 29.71 -15.66 -8.68
C ALA A 290 28.84 -15.12 -9.82
N SER A 291 27.52 -15.23 -9.70
CA SER A 291 26.56 -14.72 -10.69
C SER A 291 26.60 -13.20 -10.76
N LEU A 292 26.65 -12.51 -9.62
CA LEU A 292 26.82 -11.06 -9.55
C LEU A 292 28.16 -10.61 -10.14
N CYS A 293 29.25 -11.33 -9.88
CA CYS A 293 30.55 -11.03 -10.49
C CYS A 293 30.49 -11.11 -12.02
N LYS A 294 29.79 -12.13 -12.56
CA LYS A 294 29.59 -12.30 -14.00
C LYS A 294 28.74 -11.16 -14.58
N LEU A 295 27.62 -10.83 -13.96
CA LEU A 295 26.68 -9.80 -14.44
C LEU A 295 27.29 -8.40 -14.42
N THR A 296 28.08 -8.10 -13.38
CA THR A 296 28.68 -6.76 -13.18
C THR A 296 30.05 -6.59 -13.85
N GLY A 297 30.73 -7.70 -14.19
CA GLY A 297 32.13 -7.69 -14.60
C GLY A 297 33.11 -7.27 -13.50
N LYS A 298 32.67 -7.21 -12.24
CA LYS A 298 33.44 -6.74 -11.08
C LYS A 298 33.48 -7.81 -10.00
N THR A 299 34.42 -7.72 -9.06
CA THR A 299 34.39 -8.58 -7.87
C THR A 299 33.32 -8.08 -6.89
N VAL A 300 32.34 -8.93 -6.60
CA VAL A 300 31.27 -8.65 -5.63
C VAL A 300 31.42 -9.57 -4.43
N THR A 301 31.50 -8.98 -3.24
CA THR A 301 31.48 -9.71 -1.96
C THR A 301 30.15 -9.50 -1.25
N ALA A 302 29.83 -10.37 -0.29
CA ALA A 302 28.62 -10.23 0.54
C ALA A 302 28.59 -8.87 1.26
N ALA A 303 29.73 -8.42 1.79
CA ALA A 303 29.86 -7.11 2.44
C ALA A 303 29.59 -5.96 1.47
N ALA A 304 30.10 -6.05 0.23
CA ALA A 304 29.86 -5.03 -0.79
C ALA A 304 28.39 -4.98 -1.23
N LEU A 305 27.74 -6.14 -1.43
CA LEU A 305 26.31 -6.22 -1.74
C LEU A 305 25.43 -5.62 -0.63
N ARG A 306 25.70 -5.99 0.63
CA ARG A 306 24.96 -5.47 1.80
C ARG A 306 25.13 -3.95 1.92
N SER A 307 26.38 -3.46 1.85
CA SER A 307 26.68 -2.03 1.92
C SER A 307 26.07 -1.23 0.77
N LEU A 308 26.06 -1.78 -0.46
CA LEU A 308 25.40 -1.19 -1.61
C LEU A 308 23.90 -1.02 -1.34
N TYR A 309 23.22 -2.10 -0.91
CA TYR A 309 21.78 -2.08 -0.65
C TYR A 309 21.39 -1.15 0.50
N GLU A 310 22.10 -1.23 1.63
CA GLU A 310 21.86 -0.40 2.81
C GLU A 310 22.03 1.09 2.49
N THR A 311 23.07 1.45 1.74
CA THR A 311 23.32 2.84 1.32
C THR A 311 22.30 3.31 0.28
N ASN A 312 22.11 2.53 -0.79
CA ASN A 312 21.39 3.01 -1.97
C ASN A 312 19.88 2.78 -1.92
N VAL A 313 19.39 1.96 -0.99
CA VAL A 313 17.96 1.72 -0.81
C VAL A 313 17.52 2.15 0.58
N ILE A 314 18.03 1.52 1.65
CA ILE A 314 17.50 1.76 3.01
C ILE A 314 17.69 3.21 3.46
N ARG A 315 18.90 3.78 3.34
CA ARG A 315 19.13 5.19 3.69
C ARG A 315 18.39 6.16 2.77
N GLN A 316 18.23 5.81 1.50
CA GLN A 316 17.41 6.58 0.58
C GLN A 316 15.91 6.56 0.90
N VAL A 317 15.42 5.53 1.61
CA VAL A 317 14.05 5.54 2.13
C VAL A 317 13.90 6.62 3.19
N HIS A 318 14.81 6.69 4.17
CA HIS A 318 14.82 7.76 5.17
C HIS A 318 14.87 9.14 4.49
N ASP A 319 15.85 9.38 3.63
CA ASP A 319 16.02 10.67 2.97
C ASP A 319 14.82 11.04 2.09
N GLY A 320 14.24 10.05 1.41
CA GLY A 320 13.04 10.20 0.61
C GLY A 320 11.81 10.56 1.45
N ILE A 321 11.67 10.00 2.65
CA ILE A 321 10.59 10.37 3.59
C ILE A 321 10.80 11.80 4.08
N ILE A 322 12.01 12.15 4.53
CA ILE A 322 12.32 13.51 5.00
C ILE A 322 12.07 14.54 3.90
N ALA A 323 12.48 14.25 2.66
CA ALA A 323 12.28 15.11 1.49
C ALA A 323 10.89 14.97 0.83
N ARG A 324 9.97 14.21 1.43
CA ARG A 324 8.59 13.97 0.93
C ARG A 324 8.51 13.40 -0.49
N LYS A 325 9.58 12.74 -0.95
CA LYS A 325 9.58 11.88 -2.13
C LYS A 325 9.00 10.49 -1.83
N ILE A 326 8.84 10.15 -0.55
CA ILE A 326 8.14 8.97 -0.05
C ILE A 326 7.16 9.43 1.01
N GLU A 327 5.90 9.54 0.62
CA GLU A 327 4.83 10.06 1.47
C GLU A 327 3.50 9.45 1.03
N GLY A 328 3.18 8.30 1.61
CA GLY A 328 1.87 7.66 1.46
C GLY A 328 0.79 8.33 2.29
N ASN A 329 -0.41 7.74 2.28
CA ASN A 329 -1.46 8.07 3.23
C ASN A 329 -0.99 7.87 4.67
N GLU A 330 -1.78 8.38 5.61
CA GLU A 330 -1.43 8.32 7.02
C GLU A 330 -1.12 6.89 7.49
N GLY A 331 -0.02 6.74 8.22
CA GLY A 331 0.51 5.45 8.66
C GLY A 331 1.45 4.78 7.66
N MET A 332 1.32 5.00 6.35
CA MET A 332 2.14 4.30 5.35
C MET A 332 3.61 4.68 5.44
N TYR A 333 3.93 5.98 5.53
CA TYR A 333 5.32 6.44 5.56
C TYR A 333 5.96 6.27 6.96
N GLN A 334 5.18 6.30 8.05
CA GLN A 334 5.66 5.94 9.38
C GLN A 334 6.03 4.46 9.46
N HIS A 335 5.17 3.59 8.94
CA HIS A 335 5.46 2.16 8.83
C HIS A 335 6.67 1.90 7.92
N CYS A 336 6.79 2.64 6.81
CA CYS A 336 7.95 2.58 5.91
C CYS A 336 9.26 2.98 6.63
N MET A 337 9.24 4.06 7.44
CA MET A 337 10.38 4.46 8.26
C MET A 337 10.74 3.37 9.27
N ALA A 338 9.75 2.75 9.94
CA ALA A 338 9.98 1.68 10.89
C ALA A 338 10.63 0.45 10.25
N ILE A 339 10.20 0.04 9.05
CA ILE A 339 10.85 -1.02 8.29
C ILE A 339 12.29 -0.64 7.98
N ALA A 340 12.53 0.57 7.44
CA ALA A 340 13.88 1.00 7.09
C ALA A 340 14.82 0.98 8.32
N ALA A 341 14.36 1.49 9.46
CA ALA A 341 15.11 1.52 10.72
C ALA A 341 15.42 0.11 11.23
N ILE A 342 14.39 -0.73 11.40
CA ILE A 342 14.54 -2.08 11.97
C ILE A 342 15.35 -2.99 11.05
N VAL A 343 15.20 -2.84 9.72
CA VAL A 343 16.00 -3.63 8.78
C VAL A 343 17.45 -3.17 8.77
N LEU A 344 17.73 -1.87 8.87
CA LEU A 344 19.09 -1.33 8.97
C LEU A 344 19.83 -1.88 10.20
N ASP A 345 19.12 -2.03 11.33
CA ASP A 345 19.63 -2.59 12.60
C ASP A 345 20.93 -1.90 13.11
N GLU A 346 21.12 -0.63 12.75
CA GLU A 346 22.29 0.16 13.15
C GLU A 346 22.01 0.84 14.50
N PRO A 347 22.84 0.61 15.54
CA PRO A 347 22.70 1.27 16.83
C PRO A 347 22.66 2.79 16.69
N THR A 348 21.89 3.46 17.56
CA THR A 348 21.59 4.91 17.50
C THR A 348 20.71 5.31 16.33
N THR A 349 21.09 5.02 15.08
CA THR A 349 20.32 5.41 13.89
C THR A 349 18.93 4.77 13.87
N THR A 350 18.83 3.49 14.24
CA THR A 350 17.53 2.81 14.36
C THR A 350 16.62 3.51 15.36
N ASP A 351 17.15 3.85 16.54
CA ASP A 351 16.40 4.54 17.59
C ASP A 351 15.96 5.93 17.14
N GLU A 352 16.83 6.70 16.50
CA GLU A 352 16.52 8.04 15.98
C GLU A 352 15.38 8.00 14.95
N TRP A 353 15.41 7.05 14.02
CA TRP A 353 14.37 6.91 12.99
C TRP A 353 13.04 6.41 13.57
N LEU A 354 13.09 5.53 14.57
CA LEU A 354 11.88 5.11 15.28
C LEU A 354 11.31 6.24 16.15
N ASP A 355 12.15 7.00 16.85
CA ASP A 355 11.74 8.18 17.62
C ASP A 355 11.14 9.26 16.71
N TRP A 356 11.68 9.44 15.50
CA TRP A 356 11.12 10.35 14.50
C TRP A 356 9.65 10.07 14.20
N ILE A 357 9.22 8.80 14.20
CA ILE A 357 7.81 8.43 13.95
C ILE A 357 6.86 9.07 14.97
N PHE A 358 7.31 9.16 16.23
CA PHE A 358 6.51 9.67 17.35
C PHE A 358 6.74 11.17 17.61
N ALA A 359 7.83 11.73 17.09
CA ALA A 359 8.14 13.14 17.21
C ALA A 359 7.12 14.03 16.48
N ASP A 360 6.92 15.23 17.02
CA ASP A 360 6.12 16.27 16.38
C ASP A 360 6.78 16.71 15.06
N GLY A 361 6.00 16.63 14.00
CA GLY A 361 6.41 16.97 12.64
C GLY A 361 5.72 18.23 12.16
N ALA A 362 6.49 19.19 11.66
CA ALA A 362 5.98 20.29 10.86
C ALA A 362 6.55 20.18 9.44
N MET A 363 5.78 20.66 8.47
CA MET A 363 6.32 20.91 7.14
C MET A 363 7.03 22.26 7.13
N GLY A 364 8.30 22.28 6.76
CA GLY A 364 9.08 23.51 6.57
C GLY A 364 10.15 23.29 5.52
N GLN A 365 10.35 24.25 4.62
CA GLN A 365 11.40 24.19 3.57
C GLN A 365 11.39 22.90 2.71
N GLY A 366 10.22 22.29 2.52
CA GLY A 366 10.07 21.06 1.73
C GLY A 366 10.43 19.76 2.47
N VAL A 367 10.78 19.82 3.76
CA VAL A 367 11.08 18.65 4.59
C VAL A 367 10.02 18.41 5.66
N THR A 368 9.96 17.17 6.17
CA THR A 368 9.15 16.80 7.35
C THR A 368 10.05 16.45 8.54
N THR A 369 9.76 17.03 9.70
CA THR A 369 10.59 16.88 10.92
C THR A 369 10.13 15.77 11.87
N GLY A 370 8.99 15.13 11.61
CA GLY A 370 8.44 14.08 12.45
C GLY A 370 7.27 13.35 11.82
N GLY A 371 7.02 12.12 12.30
CA GLY A 371 5.95 11.24 11.85
C GLY A 371 4.60 11.49 12.53
N ASN A 372 4.55 12.37 13.54
CA ASN A 372 3.32 12.86 14.16
C ASN A 372 2.43 11.80 14.81
N MET A 373 2.91 10.60 15.12
CA MET A 373 2.05 9.52 15.63
C MET A 373 1.28 9.91 16.90
N VAL A 374 1.90 10.67 17.81
CA VAL A 374 1.25 11.18 19.03
C VAL A 374 0.15 12.21 18.71
N SER A 375 0.42 13.16 17.81
CA SER A 375 -0.55 14.19 17.43
C SER A 375 -1.69 13.61 16.59
N ILE A 376 -1.44 12.59 15.77
CA ILE A 376 -2.45 11.86 15.01
C ILE A 376 -3.47 11.20 15.95
N PHE A 377 -3.04 10.44 16.95
CA PHE A 377 -3.99 9.84 17.89
C PHE A 377 -4.75 10.89 18.71
N SER A 378 -4.07 11.94 19.16
CA SER A 378 -4.74 12.95 19.99
C SER A 378 -5.71 13.85 19.21
N GLN A 379 -5.45 14.15 17.93
CA GLN A 379 -6.16 15.19 17.17
C GLN A 379 -6.92 14.68 15.94
N ARG A 380 -6.55 13.53 15.37
CA ARG A 380 -7.07 13.07 14.06
C ARG A 380 -7.77 11.72 14.09
N VAL A 381 -7.43 10.85 15.05
CA VAL A 381 -8.28 9.70 15.38
C VAL A 381 -9.36 10.20 16.33
N ASP A 382 -10.62 10.01 15.97
CA ASP A 382 -11.74 10.43 16.80
C ASP A 382 -11.99 9.48 17.98
N ASP A 383 -12.96 9.81 18.83
CA ASP A 383 -13.29 9.00 20.00
C ASP A 383 -14.07 7.71 19.67
N ASP A 384 -14.48 7.51 18.42
CA ASP A 384 -15.07 6.26 17.93
C ASP A 384 -14.02 5.32 17.32
N GLY A 385 -12.82 5.81 17.00
CA GLY A 385 -11.72 5.05 16.43
C GLY A 385 -11.56 5.22 14.92
N PHE A 386 -12.11 6.28 14.32
CA PHE A 386 -11.89 6.59 12.91
C PHE A 386 -10.84 7.69 12.73
N GLY A 387 -10.01 7.57 11.70
CA GLY A 387 -9.22 8.68 11.19
C GLY A 387 -10.12 9.74 10.54
N ASP A 388 -9.51 10.85 10.14
CA ASP A 388 -10.26 12.02 9.70
C ASP A 388 -10.52 12.07 8.17
N GLU A 389 -10.58 10.91 7.52
CA GLU A 389 -10.78 10.78 6.06
C GLU A 389 -12.25 10.61 5.64
N ALA A 390 -13.19 10.59 6.59
CA ALA A 390 -14.63 10.30 6.38
C ALA A 390 -14.94 8.88 5.89
N SER A 391 -14.27 8.40 4.84
CA SER A 391 -14.49 7.07 4.26
C SER A 391 -14.07 5.94 5.21
N PRO A 392 -14.95 4.95 5.47
CA PRO A 392 -14.57 3.72 6.19
C PRO A 392 -13.40 2.98 5.53
N ALA A 393 -13.31 2.95 4.19
CA ALA A 393 -12.22 2.28 3.49
C ALA A 393 -10.87 2.97 3.72
N TYR A 394 -10.83 4.30 3.64
CA TYR A 394 -9.60 5.06 3.90
C TYR A 394 -9.19 5.00 5.38
N ASN A 395 -10.14 5.05 6.30
CA ASN A 395 -9.86 4.86 7.73
C ASN A 395 -9.35 3.43 8.06
N ALA A 396 -9.74 2.42 7.28
CA ALA A 396 -9.20 1.08 7.42
C ALA A 396 -7.71 1.00 7.03
N ILE A 397 -7.22 1.87 6.12
CA ILE A 397 -5.79 1.98 5.81
C ILE A 397 -5.02 2.37 7.08
N TRP A 398 -5.50 3.36 7.83
CA TRP A 398 -4.85 3.82 9.06
C TRP A 398 -4.74 2.70 10.08
N ARG A 399 -5.86 2.02 10.37
CA ARG A 399 -5.89 0.88 11.30
C ARG A 399 -4.89 -0.20 10.88
N THR A 400 -4.86 -0.53 9.59
CA THR A 400 -3.99 -1.58 9.05
C THR A 400 -2.51 -1.19 9.13
N MET A 401 -2.17 0.06 8.81
CA MET A 401 -0.80 0.56 8.88
C MET A 401 -0.32 0.71 10.33
N PHE A 402 -1.18 1.20 11.23
CA PHE A 402 -0.85 1.31 12.66
C PHE A 402 -0.74 -0.08 13.32
N GLY A 403 -1.60 -1.03 12.92
CA GLY A 403 -1.45 -2.45 13.28
C GLY A 403 -0.10 -3.00 12.86
N SER A 404 0.26 -2.84 11.60
CA SER A 404 1.54 -3.30 11.05
C SER A 404 2.75 -2.64 11.72
N LEU A 405 2.65 -1.34 12.04
CA LEU A 405 3.67 -0.62 12.81
C LEU A 405 3.79 -1.18 14.22
N SER A 406 2.67 -1.40 14.91
CA SER A 406 2.66 -1.98 16.27
C SER A 406 3.31 -3.37 16.29
N ASP A 407 2.96 -4.22 15.32
CA ASP A 407 3.56 -5.55 15.18
C ASP A 407 5.07 -5.44 14.95
N LEU A 408 5.51 -4.53 14.07
CA LEU A 408 6.94 -4.32 13.80
C LEU A 408 7.72 -3.89 15.05
N LEU A 409 7.19 -2.94 15.83
CA LEU A 409 7.83 -2.50 17.07
C LEU A 409 7.93 -3.65 18.08
N ALA A 410 6.89 -4.49 18.20
CA ALA A 410 6.90 -5.67 19.06
C ALA A 410 7.95 -6.72 18.61
N LEU A 411 8.27 -6.78 17.32
CA LEU A 411 9.33 -7.66 16.80
C LEU A 411 10.74 -7.17 17.10
N TYR A 412 10.91 -5.91 17.50
CA TYR A 412 12.21 -5.29 17.73
C TYR A 412 12.39 -4.92 19.21
N PRO A 413 12.65 -5.89 20.11
CA PRO A 413 12.62 -5.70 21.57
C PRO A 413 13.71 -4.74 22.10
N ARG A 414 14.67 -4.33 21.27
CA ARG A 414 15.66 -3.31 21.62
C ARG A 414 15.03 -1.92 21.74
N TYR A 415 13.90 -1.67 21.07
CA TYR A 415 13.19 -0.40 21.12
C TYR A 415 11.95 -0.51 22.01
N THR A 416 11.97 0.19 23.14
CA THR A 416 10.88 0.12 24.15
C THR A 416 10.26 1.47 24.48
N LYS A 417 10.69 2.55 23.83
CA LYS A 417 10.28 3.93 24.16
C LYS A 417 8.81 4.19 23.87
N HIS A 418 8.27 3.58 22.81
CA HIS A 418 6.90 3.81 22.36
C HIS A 418 6.24 2.49 21.93
N GLN A 419 4.97 2.31 22.30
CA GLN A 419 4.12 1.21 21.87
C GLN A 419 2.71 1.73 21.54
N LEU A 420 2.14 1.27 20.42
CA LEU A 420 0.80 1.71 19.99
C LEU A 420 -0.31 1.06 20.81
N VAL A 421 -0.09 -0.16 21.31
CA VAL A 421 -1.07 -0.92 22.10
C VAL A 421 -1.51 -0.21 23.40
N ASP A 422 -0.68 0.70 23.91
CA ASP A 422 -0.97 1.51 25.09
C ASP A 422 -1.97 2.64 24.80
N ASN A 423 -2.21 2.96 23.53
CA ASN A 423 -3.11 4.05 23.14
C ASN A 423 -4.58 3.56 23.09
N PRO A 424 -5.50 4.15 23.88
CA PRO A 424 -6.90 3.71 23.90
C PRO A 424 -7.63 3.94 22.57
N LYS A 425 -7.22 4.93 21.76
CA LYS A 425 -7.82 5.15 20.44
C LYS A 425 -7.38 4.09 19.44
N PHE A 426 -6.13 3.64 19.50
CA PHE A 426 -5.66 2.54 18.66
C PHE A 426 -6.51 1.27 18.85
N ARG A 427 -6.84 0.95 20.11
CA ARG A 427 -7.78 -0.13 20.42
C ARG A 427 -9.15 0.05 19.75
N LYS A 428 -9.73 1.26 19.84
CA LYS A 428 -11.04 1.57 19.23
C LYS A 428 -11.05 1.41 17.71
N MET A 429 -9.93 1.62 17.03
CA MET A 429 -9.85 1.46 15.57
C MET A 429 -10.18 0.04 15.09
N PHE A 430 -10.02 -1.00 15.93
CA PHE A 430 -10.43 -2.37 15.60
C PHE A 430 -11.93 -2.62 15.82
N GLU A 431 -12.53 -1.92 16.78
CA GLU A 431 -13.97 -2.01 17.09
C GLU A 431 -14.82 -1.20 16.10
N ALA A 432 -14.35 -0.02 15.69
CA ALA A 432 -15.08 0.95 14.86
C ALA A 432 -15.72 0.35 13.59
N PRO A 433 -14.99 -0.42 12.75
CA PRO A 433 -15.55 -1.01 11.54
C PRO A 433 -16.63 -2.06 11.82
N VAL A 434 -16.52 -2.82 12.92
CA VAL A 434 -17.53 -3.81 13.31
C VAL A 434 -18.83 -3.10 13.71
N ARG A 435 -18.72 -1.96 14.40
CA ARG A 435 -19.86 -1.12 14.80
C ARG A 435 -20.60 -0.48 13.62
N LEU A 436 -20.02 -0.45 12.42
CA LEU A 436 -20.69 -0.03 11.19
C LEU A 436 -21.47 -1.16 10.48
N THR A 437 -21.42 -2.40 10.99
CA THR A 437 -22.01 -3.55 10.29
C THR A 437 -23.53 -3.43 10.16
N CYS A 438 -24.06 -3.38 8.95
CA CYS A 438 -25.48 -3.37 8.61
C CYS A 438 -25.93 -4.74 8.11
N ALA A 439 -27.06 -5.23 8.64
CA ALA A 439 -27.66 -6.52 8.24
C ALA A 439 -26.63 -7.68 8.14
N GLN A 440 -25.66 -7.72 9.07
CA GLN A 440 -24.58 -8.72 9.21
C GLN A 440 -23.50 -8.73 8.12
N THR A 441 -23.78 -8.27 6.90
CA THR A 441 -22.86 -8.43 5.75
C THR A 441 -22.43 -7.13 5.07
N PHE A 442 -22.97 -5.98 5.48
CA PHE A 442 -22.71 -4.69 4.85
C PHE A 442 -22.02 -3.73 5.81
N SER A 443 -21.29 -2.77 5.26
CA SER A 443 -20.99 -1.49 5.89
C SER A 443 -21.56 -0.40 4.99
N PRO A 444 -22.04 0.74 5.54
CA PRO A 444 -22.50 1.84 4.71
C PRO A 444 -21.37 2.36 3.81
N HIS A 445 -21.68 2.66 2.56
CA HIS A 445 -20.73 3.11 1.55
C HIS A 445 -20.50 4.62 1.63
N ILE A 446 -20.13 5.07 2.83
CA ILE A 446 -19.86 6.47 3.13
C ILE A 446 -18.60 6.91 2.38
N GLY A 447 -18.75 7.96 1.56
CA GLY A 447 -17.65 8.55 0.79
C GLY A 447 -17.02 7.55 -0.19
N ASP A 448 -15.71 7.70 -0.39
CA ASP A 448 -14.94 6.84 -1.28
C ASP A 448 -14.76 5.44 -0.64
N THR A 449 -15.80 4.60 -0.67
CA THR A 449 -15.86 3.27 -0.06
C THR A 449 -16.63 2.27 -0.93
N GLY A 450 -16.07 1.08 -1.13
CA GLY A 450 -16.80 -0.03 -1.75
C GLY A 450 -17.31 0.26 -3.17
N SER A 451 -18.38 -0.42 -3.57
CA SER A 451 -19.05 -0.19 -4.86
C SER A 451 -20.55 -0.23 -4.66
N THR A 452 -21.31 0.52 -5.46
CA THR A 452 -22.76 0.69 -5.27
C THR A 452 -23.48 -0.64 -4.97
N GLY A 453 -24.10 -0.71 -3.79
CA GLY A 453 -24.90 -1.84 -3.33
C GLY A 453 -24.18 -3.18 -3.06
N ASN A 454 -22.86 -3.26 -3.22
CA ASN A 454 -22.13 -4.51 -2.98
C ASN A 454 -22.08 -4.88 -1.48
N PRO A 455 -22.07 -6.19 -1.14
CA PRO A 455 -21.81 -6.63 0.23
C PRO A 455 -20.32 -6.50 0.56
N GLY A 456 -20.03 -6.38 1.86
CA GLY A 456 -18.68 -6.23 2.37
C GLY A 456 -18.67 -5.42 3.65
N LEU A 457 -17.70 -5.71 4.52
CA LEU A 457 -17.44 -4.89 5.69
C LEU A 457 -16.36 -3.84 5.36
N ALA A 458 -16.23 -2.81 6.19
CA ALA A 458 -15.18 -1.79 6.10
C ALA A 458 -13.77 -2.36 6.41
N SER A 459 -13.34 -3.28 5.54
CA SER A 459 -12.05 -3.94 5.50
C SER A 459 -11.60 -4.56 6.83
N ILE A 460 -12.50 -5.10 7.66
CA ILE A 460 -12.17 -5.82 8.90
C ILE A 460 -12.45 -7.32 8.73
N SER A 461 -11.54 -8.18 9.17
CA SER A 461 -11.70 -9.63 9.17
C SER A 461 -11.80 -10.22 10.58
N ALA A 462 -12.29 -11.46 10.66
CA ALA A 462 -12.32 -12.20 11.92
C ALA A 462 -10.90 -12.45 12.48
N ASN A 463 -9.90 -12.63 11.61
CA ASN A 463 -8.51 -12.80 12.03
C ASN A 463 -7.88 -11.49 12.54
N ASP A 464 -8.25 -10.33 11.99
CA ASP A 464 -7.82 -9.04 12.54
C ASP A 464 -8.32 -8.87 13.98
N LEU A 465 -9.54 -9.31 14.27
CA LEU A 465 -10.12 -9.26 15.61
C LEU A 465 -9.53 -10.33 16.54
N ALA A 466 -9.15 -11.50 16.04
CA ALA A 466 -8.39 -12.48 16.81
C ALA A 466 -7.00 -11.93 17.20
N ARG A 467 -6.34 -11.20 16.30
CA ARG A 467 -5.09 -10.48 16.60
C ARG A 467 -5.31 -9.36 17.61
N ALA A 468 -6.38 -8.57 17.47
CA ALA A 468 -6.75 -7.56 18.46
C ALA A 468 -7.05 -8.19 19.83
N PHE A 469 -7.71 -9.35 19.88
CA PHE A 469 -7.92 -10.09 21.12
C PHE A 469 -6.61 -10.53 21.75
N ARG A 470 -5.67 -11.07 20.97
CA ARG A 470 -4.32 -11.40 21.45
C ARG A 470 -3.58 -10.19 22.00
N ALA A 471 -3.70 -9.02 21.35
CA ALA A 471 -2.99 -7.80 21.72
C ALA A 471 -3.58 -7.11 22.96
N PHE A 472 -4.92 -7.07 23.09
CA PHE A 472 -5.59 -6.29 24.13
C PHE A 472 -6.22 -7.13 25.25
N GLY A 473 -6.40 -8.43 25.05
CA GLY A 473 -7.02 -9.34 26.02
C GLY A 473 -8.51 -9.08 26.28
N GLU A 474 -9.18 -8.24 25.49
CA GLU A 474 -10.57 -7.88 25.76
C GLU A 474 -11.58 -8.90 25.20
N PRO A 475 -12.52 -9.42 26.02
CA PRO A 475 -13.51 -10.39 25.59
C PRO A 475 -14.30 -9.98 24.33
N ARG A 476 -14.58 -8.68 24.17
CA ARG A 476 -15.33 -8.15 23.03
C ARG A 476 -14.71 -8.52 21.68
N PHE A 477 -13.37 -8.50 21.57
CA PHE A 477 -12.69 -8.79 20.30
C PHE A 477 -12.80 -10.27 19.94
N ALA A 478 -12.71 -11.16 20.93
CA ALA A 478 -12.98 -12.58 20.73
C ALA A 478 -14.44 -12.82 20.29
N GLN A 479 -15.41 -12.19 20.95
CA GLN A 479 -16.81 -12.31 20.59
C GLN A 479 -17.11 -11.76 19.17
N MET A 480 -16.48 -10.65 18.78
CA MET A 480 -16.61 -10.09 17.43
C MET A 480 -15.92 -10.96 16.38
N ALA A 481 -14.73 -11.51 16.67
CA ALA A 481 -14.03 -12.45 15.78
C ALA A 481 -14.90 -13.69 15.53
N TYR A 482 -15.47 -14.26 16.59
CA TYR A 482 -16.40 -15.39 16.52
C TYR A 482 -17.63 -15.07 15.67
N MET A 483 -18.23 -13.89 15.86
CA MET A 483 -19.38 -13.42 15.06
C MET A 483 -19.02 -13.30 13.58
N LEU A 484 -17.92 -12.63 13.23
CA LEU A 484 -17.51 -12.43 11.84
C LEU A 484 -17.09 -13.74 11.16
N ASN A 485 -16.69 -14.75 11.93
CA ASN A 485 -16.40 -16.08 11.41
C ASN A 485 -17.66 -16.98 11.25
N GLY A 486 -18.85 -16.40 11.39
CA GLY A 486 -20.12 -17.11 11.26
C GLY A 486 -20.52 -17.87 12.51
N ASN A 487 -20.21 -17.31 13.69
CA ASN A 487 -20.48 -17.91 15.01
C ASN A 487 -19.83 -19.28 15.20
N ARG A 488 -18.54 -19.37 14.88
CA ARG A 488 -17.67 -20.53 15.11
C ARG A 488 -16.24 -20.06 15.31
N ALA A 489 -15.46 -20.78 16.10
CA ALA A 489 -14.03 -20.50 16.23
C ALA A 489 -13.18 -21.33 15.27
N ASP A 490 -13.73 -22.42 14.72
CA ASP A 490 -13.05 -23.22 13.70
C ASP A 490 -12.54 -22.35 12.54
N GLY A 491 -11.26 -22.52 12.20
CA GLY A 491 -10.57 -21.72 11.19
C GLY A 491 -10.02 -20.36 11.66
N LEU A 492 -10.38 -19.87 12.86
CA LEU A 492 -9.74 -18.68 13.44
C LEU A 492 -8.30 -18.99 13.84
N ARG A 493 -7.38 -18.13 13.43
CA ARG A 493 -5.96 -18.32 13.71
C ARG A 493 -5.19 -17.02 13.66
N LEU A 494 -4.00 -17.07 14.26
CA LEU A 494 -2.98 -16.05 14.10
C LEU A 494 -2.12 -16.32 12.85
N ASP A 495 -0.96 -15.67 12.78
CA ASP A 495 -0.06 -15.70 11.65
C ASP A 495 0.75 -17.02 11.55
N ILE A 496 1.27 -17.33 10.36
CA ILE A 496 2.13 -18.50 10.15
C ILE A 496 3.40 -18.47 11.01
N PHE A 497 3.88 -17.28 11.37
CA PHE A 497 5.06 -17.10 12.22
C PHE A 497 4.79 -17.27 13.73
N ASP A 498 3.53 -17.33 14.16
CA ASP A 498 3.18 -17.48 15.57
C ASP A 498 3.54 -18.88 16.10
N PRO A 499 3.97 -19.01 17.37
CA PRO A 499 4.32 -20.31 17.92
C PRO A 499 3.17 -21.33 17.87
N GLU A 500 1.96 -20.89 18.22
CA GLU A 500 0.73 -21.70 18.28
C GLU A 500 -0.45 -20.94 17.63
N PRO A 501 -0.52 -20.90 16.29
CA PRO A 501 -1.44 -20.03 15.57
C PRO A 501 -2.92 -20.40 15.77
N GLU A 502 -3.26 -21.69 15.87
CA GLU A 502 -4.64 -22.17 16.08
C GLU A 502 -5.06 -22.14 17.56
N GLY A 503 -4.12 -21.89 18.49
CA GLY A 503 -4.44 -21.84 19.93
C GLY A 503 -5.47 -20.76 20.28
N ILE A 504 -5.47 -19.66 19.53
CA ILE A 504 -6.40 -18.55 19.71
C ILE A 504 -7.87 -18.96 19.55
N ALA A 505 -8.17 -19.96 18.73
CA ALA A 505 -9.56 -20.41 18.51
C ALA A 505 -10.18 -20.93 19.82
N LYS A 506 -9.45 -21.74 20.57
CA LYS A 506 -9.92 -22.27 21.87
C LYS A 506 -10.10 -21.17 22.92
N GLU A 507 -9.20 -20.20 22.93
CA GLU A 507 -9.31 -19.03 23.82
C GLU A 507 -10.58 -18.23 23.49
N ILE A 508 -10.88 -18.04 22.20
CA ILE A 508 -12.10 -17.37 21.74
C ILE A 508 -13.35 -18.18 22.11
N GLU A 509 -13.36 -19.50 21.95
CA GLU A 509 -14.48 -20.35 22.38
C GLU A 509 -14.75 -20.23 23.88
N ALA A 510 -13.69 -20.25 24.70
CA ALA A 510 -13.81 -20.08 26.14
C ALA A 510 -14.45 -18.73 26.50
N VAL A 511 -14.01 -17.65 25.86
CA VAL A 511 -14.63 -16.32 26.04
C VAL A 511 -16.09 -16.32 25.63
N VAL A 512 -16.46 -16.90 24.50
CA VAL A 512 -17.85 -16.93 24.04
C VAL A 512 -18.72 -17.81 24.95
N ALA A 513 -18.18 -18.89 25.51
CA ALA A 513 -18.87 -19.73 26.49
C ALA A 513 -19.14 -18.98 27.81
N GLU A 514 -18.18 -18.16 28.26
CA GLU A 514 -18.29 -17.38 29.51
C GLU A 514 -19.17 -16.14 29.36
N TYR A 515 -18.97 -15.34 28.31
CA TYR A 515 -19.59 -14.02 28.13
C TYR A 515 -20.75 -14.00 27.11
N GLY A 516 -20.99 -15.12 26.41
CA GLY A 516 -21.96 -15.21 25.31
C GLY A 516 -21.43 -14.64 23.98
N PRO A 517 -22.18 -14.80 22.86
CA PRO A 517 -21.78 -14.25 21.57
C PRO A 517 -22.02 -12.74 21.47
N TYR A 518 -21.21 -12.05 20.65
CA TYR A 518 -21.44 -10.63 20.35
C TYR A 518 -22.76 -10.46 19.59
N ARG A 519 -23.55 -9.47 19.96
CA ARG A 519 -24.80 -9.13 19.29
C ARG A 519 -24.76 -7.69 18.84
N LEU A 520 -24.91 -7.47 17.54
CA LEU A 520 -25.09 -6.13 16.98
C LEU A 520 -26.42 -5.55 17.47
N ARG A 521 -26.35 -4.38 18.12
CA ARG A 521 -27.48 -3.59 18.61
C ARG A 521 -27.58 -2.29 17.81
N THR A 522 -28.66 -1.54 17.97
CA THR A 522 -28.64 -0.15 17.47
C THR A 522 -27.47 0.59 18.12
N ASP A 523 -26.71 1.30 17.31
CA ASP A 523 -25.45 1.91 17.73
C ASP A 523 -25.37 3.35 17.21
N ASN A 524 -24.59 4.15 17.92
CA ASN A 524 -24.31 5.53 17.58
C ASN A 524 -22.81 5.79 17.69
N LEU A 525 -22.21 6.28 16.61
CA LEU A 525 -20.82 6.73 16.54
C LEU A 525 -20.84 8.26 16.48
N PRO A 526 -20.97 8.97 17.61
CA PRO A 526 -21.21 10.41 17.64
C PRO A 526 -20.02 11.25 17.19
N SER A 527 -18.79 10.75 17.29
CA SER A 527 -17.58 11.46 16.88
C SER A 527 -17.28 11.23 15.40
N TYR A 528 -17.53 10.01 14.91
CA TYR A 528 -17.47 9.71 13.47
C TYR A 528 -18.64 10.34 12.70
N GLY A 529 -19.80 10.39 13.36
CA GLY A 529 -21.04 10.93 12.82
C GLY A 529 -21.86 9.91 12.06
N CYS A 530 -22.16 8.76 12.65
CA CYS A 530 -23.03 7.76 12.02
C CYS A 530 -23.89 7.03 13.06
N ALA A 531 -25.20 6.94 12.80
CA ALA A 531 -26.11 6.11 13.59
C ALA A 531 -26.51 4.89 12.76
N ILE A 532 -26.48 3.70 13.37
CA ILE A 532 -26.92 2.46 12.74
C ILE A 532 -28.09 1.89 13.55
N LEU A 533 -29.29 1.96 12.97
CA LEU A 533 -30.51 1.40 13.56
C LEU A 533 -30.64 -0.05 13.11
N ARG A 534 -30.65 -1.01 14.03
CA ARG A 534 -30.70 -2.44 13.71
C ARG A 534 -31.97 -3.09 14.24
N SER A 535 -32.48 -4.08 13.51
CA SER A 535 -33.60 -4.92 13.95
C SER A 535 -33.59 -6.27 13.24
N GLY A 536 -34.24 -7.27 13.83
CA GLY A 536 -34.28 -8.64 13.31
C GLY A 536 -32.95 -9.38 13.46
N SER A 537 -32.92 -10.62 12.98
CA SER A 537 -31.77 -11.52 13.05
C SER A 537 -31.81 -12.52 11.90
N GLY A 538 -30.66 -13.06 11.51
CA GLY A 538 -30.58 -14.04 10.41
C GLY A 538 -31.12 -13.44 9.11
N SER A 539 -31.97 -14.18 8.41
CA SER A 539 -32.60 -13.73 7.15
C SER A 539 -33.49 -12.49 7.30
N ASP A 540 -34.00 -12.22 8.50
CA ASP A 540 -34.87 -11.07 8.79
C ASP A 540 -34.09 -9.85 9.32
N ALA A 541 -32.76 -9.94 9.34
CA ALA A 541 -31.90 -8.84 9.74
C ALA A 541 -32.07 -7.66 8.78
N ARG A 542 -32.24 -6.48 9.37
CA ARG A 542 -32.34 -5.21 8.66
C ARG A 542 -31.64 -4.10 9.43
N ALA A 543 -31.12 -3.14 8.69
CA ALA A 543 -30.47 -1.97 9.26
C ALA A 543 -30.74 -0.71 8.44
N LEU A 544 -30.78 0.43 9.10
CA LEU A 544 -30.74 1.75 8.46
C LEU A 544 -29.48 2.47 8.96
N SER A 545 -28.63 2.93 8.05
CA SER A 545 -27.57 3.89 8.39
C SER A 545 -28.12 5.31 8.25
N LEU A 546 -27.68 6.21 9.13
CA LEU A 546 -27.90 7.65 9.03
C LEU A 546 -26.55 8.33 9.23
N TYR A 547 -25.98 8.85 8.15
CA TYR A 547 -24.67 9.49 8.17
C TYR A 547 -24.79 10.99 8.39
N TYR A 548 -24.02 11.53 9.34
CA TYR A 548 -23.99 12.94 9.70
C TYR A 548 -22.57 13.41 10.04
N GLY A 549 -21.55 12.71 9.55
CA GLY A 549 -20.14 12.99 9.77
C GLY A 549 -19.55 14.01 8.80
N ARG A 550 -18.26 13.83 8.51
CA ARG A 550 -17.46 14.70 7.65
C ARG A 550 -17.81 14.49 6.17
N ASN A 551 -18.04 15.57 5.45
CA ASN A 551 -18.47 15.54 4.03
C ASN A 551 -17.37 16.10 3.08
N THR A 552 -16.12 16.04 3.51
CA THR A 552 -14.93 16.62 2.85
C THR A 552 -13.79 15.62 2.78
N GLY A 553 -12.81 15.86 1.91
CA GLY A 553 -11.70 14.92 1.70
C GLY A 553 -12.19 13.76 0.85
N HIS A 554 -12.12 12.54 1.40
CA HIS A 554 -12.71 11.33 0.80
C HIS A 554 -14.19 11.12 1.16
N GLY A 555 -14.83 12.09 1.83
CA GLY A 555 -16.28 12.14 2.03
C GLY A 555 -16.99 12.81 0.85
N HIS A 556 -18.27 12.47 0.65
CA HIS A 556 -19.12 13.07 -0.37
C HIS A 556 -19.95 14.23 0.20
N LYS A 557 -20.81 14.87 -0.60
CA LYS A 557 -21.70 15.96 -0.15
C LYS A 557 -23.06 15.43 0.28
N ASP A 558 -23.03 14.53 1.26
CA ASP A 558 -24.07 13.56 1.60
C ASP A 558 -24.46 13.63 3.09
N THR A 559 -24.36 14.80 3.73
CA THR A 559 -24.77 14.94 5.13
C THR A 559 -26.25 14.57 5.27
N LEU A 560 -26.59 13.80 6.31
CA LEU A 560 -27.91 13.21 6.57
C LEU A 560 -28.35 12.17 5.54
N ASN A 561 -27.42 11.60 4.78
CA ASN A 561 -27.68 10.47 3.88
C ASN A 561 -28.11 9.23 4.67
N ILE A 562 -29.00 8.45 4.05
CA ILE A 562 -29.49 7.19 4.59
C ILE A 562 -29.24 6.03 3.62
N GLU A 563 -28.87 4.88 4.17
CA GLU A 563 -28.89 3.62 3.43
C GLU A 563 -29.74 2.59 4.19
N LEU A 564 -30.49 1.78 3.45
CA LEU A 564 -31.38 0.76 3.99
C LEU A 564 -30.92 -0.63 3.55
N PHE A 565 -30.72 -1.53 4.49
CA PHE A 565 -30.25 -2.90 4.26
C PHE A 565 -31.30 -3.89 4.77
N ALA A 566 -31.75 -4.81 3.94
CA ALA A 566 -32.65 -5.90 4.32
C ALA A 566 -32.63 -7.01 3.26
N HIS A 567 -33.05 -8.22 3.63
CA HIS A 567 -33.14 -9.37 2.71
C HIS A 567 -31.83 -9.69 1.96
N GLY A 568 -30.69 -9.45 2.61
CA GLY A 568 -29.37 -9.66 2.00
C GLY A 568 -29.02 -8.65 0.90
N MET A 569 -29.71 -7.50 0.83
CA MET A 569 -29.49 -6.46 -0.16
C MET A 569 -29.33 -5.08 0.50
N ASN A 570 -28.59 -4.19 -0.17
CA ASN A 570 -28.67 -2.75 0.05
C ASN A 570 -29.82 -2.19 -0.82
N LEU A 571 -30.96 -1.87 -0.19
CA LEU A 571 -32.19 -1.43 -0.83
C LEU A 571 -32.19 0.06 -1.19
N MET A 572 -31.34 0.86 -0.54
CA MET A 572 -31.17 2.29 -0.80
C MET A 572 -29.67 2.60 -0.81
N PRO A 573 -28.94 2.14 -1.84
CA PRO A 573 -27.49 2.22 -1.84
C PRO A 573 -26.99 3.65 -2.03
N ASP A 574 -25.85 3.94 -1.42
CA ASP A 574 -24.97 5.01 -1.89
C ASP A 574 -24.08 4.53 -3.06
N LEU A 575 -23.49 5.47 -3.79
CA LEU A 575 -22.62 5.21 -4.93
C LEU A 575 -21.30 4.57 -4.51
N GLY A 576 -20.69 5.04 -3.42
CA GLY A 576 -19.40 4.57 -2.94
C GLY A 576 -18.21 5.08 -3.77
N TYR A 577 -17.19 4.26 -3.99
CA TYR A 577 -15.91 4.70 -4.57
C TYR A 577 -16.05 5.25 -6.01
N PRO A 578 -15.44 6.41 -6.33
CA PRO A 578 -15.53 7.00 -7.67
C PRO A 578 -14.72 6.23 -8.71
N GLU A 579 -15.11 6.33 -9.98
CA GLU A 579 -14.37 5.73 -11.11
C GLU A 579 -12.91 6.21 -11.16
N TYR A 580 -12.71 7.50 -10.90
CA TYR A 580 -11.39 8.13 -10.78
C TYR A 580 -11.31 8.91 -9.47
N ALA A 581 -10.31 8.62 -8.65
CA ALA A 581 -10.02 9.33 -7.40
C ALA A 581 -9.24 10.65 -7.60
N THR A 582 -9.34 11.27 -8.78
CA THR A 582 -8.69 12.56 -9.10
C THR A 582 -9.70 13.70 -9.02
N SER A 583 -9.25 14.92 -8.71
CA SER A 583 -10.13 16.09 -8.54
C SER A 583 -10.54 16.74 -9.87
N ASP A 584 -9.85 16.41 -10.97
CA ASP A 584 -10.11 16.91 -12.32
C ASP A 584 -11.12 16.04 -13.10
N CYS A 585 -11.61 14.95 -12.49
CA CYS A 585 -12.63 14.10 -13.09
C CYS A 585 -14.03 14.68 -12.84
N ALA A 586 -14.70 15.15 -13.89
CA ALA A 586 -16.03 15.75 -13.79
C ALA A 586 -17.08 14.79 -13.19
N SER A 587 -17.06 13.49 -13.55
CA SER A 587 -18.00 12.51 -13.00
C SER A 587 -17.83 12.31 -11.49
N ARG A 588 -16.62 12.53 -10.94
CA ARG A 588 -16.41 12.56 -9.49
C ARG A 588 -17.10 13.77 -8.86
N ILE A 589 -16.80 14.98 -9.35
CA ILE A 589 -17.20 16.23 -8.69
C ILE A 589 -18.68 16.57 -8.89
N GLU A 590 -19.18 16.37 -10.11
CA GLU A 590 -20.51 16.79 -10.53
C GLU A 590 -21.58 15.75 -10.23
N TRP A 591 -21.21 14.47 -10.16
CA TRP A 591 -22.14 13.37 -9.90
C TRP A 591 -21.81 12.61 -8.61
N THR A 592 -20.68 11.89 -8.56
CA THR A 592 -20.40 10.91 -7.50
C THR A 592 -20.36 11.52 -6.11
N SER A 593 -19.69 12.66 -5.94
CA SER A 593 -19.58 13.35 -4.65
C SER A 593 -20.60 14.47 -4.47
N ASN A 594 -21.58 14.62 -5.37
CA ASN A 594 -22.57 15.70 -5.36
C ASN A 594 -23.86 15.25 -4.67
N THR A 595 -24.43 16.10 -3.82
CA THR A 595 -25.64 15.83 -3.02
C THR A 595 -26.80 15.19 -3.80
N ILE A 596 -26.99 15.56 -5.07
CA ILE A 596 -28.12 15.07 -5.88
C ILE A 596 -28.11 13.56 -6.13
N SER A 597 -26.96 12.90 -6.00
CA SER A 597 -26.82 11.46 -6.23
C SER A 597 -26.94 10.61 -4.95
N HIS A 598 -27.20 11.24 -3.80
CA HIS A 598 -27.33 10.58 -2.50
C HIS A 598 -28.78 10.61 -1.98
N ASN A 599 -29.10 9.72 -1.04
CA ASN A 599 -30.39 9.65 -0.37
C ASN A 599 -30.50 10.71 0.75
N THR A 600 -30.37 11.99 0.39
CA THR A 600 -30.47 13.14 1.30
C THR A 600 -31.18 14.32 0.63
N VAL A 601 -31.31 15.43 1.35
CA VAL A 601 -32.03 16.62 0.89
C VAL A 601 -31.13 17.52 0.03
N VAL A 602 -31.66 17.93 -1.12
CA VAL A 602 -31.12 19.01 -1.96
C VAL A 602 -31.97 20.27 -1.80
N VAL A 603 -31.34 21.39 -1.45
CA VAL A 603 -31.99 22.71 -1.35
C VAL A 603 -31.58 23.59 -2.52
N ASP A 604 -32.55 24.22 -3.18
CA ASP A 604 -32.36 25.17 -4.29
C ASP A 604 -31.47 24.64 -5.43
N ARG A 605 -31.49 23.33 -5.69
CA ARG A 605 -30.63 22.65 -6.68
C ARG A 605 -29.14 22.89 -6.45
N LYS A 606 -28.73 23.11 -5.19
CA LYS A 606 -27.34 23.34 -4.80
C LYS A 606 -26.77 22.13 -4.07
N ARG A 607 -25.50 21.85 -4.37
CA ARG A 607 -24.66 20.94 -3.59
C ARG A 607 -24.47 21.47 -2.17
N GLN A 608 -24.43 20.59 -1.18
CA GLN A 608 -24.13 20.93 0.21
C GLN A 608 -22.76 21.60 0.36
N GLN A 609 -22.67 22.51 1.33
CA GLN A 609 -21.42 23.09 1.83
C GLN A 609 -20.63 22.10 2.70
N ASN A 610 -19.42 22.49 3.10
CA ASN A 610 -18.56 21.68 3.97
C ASN A 610 -19.18 21.52 5.37
N GLN A 611 -19.23 20.28 5.82
CA GLN A 611 -19.68 19.87 7.14
C GLN A 611 -18.68 18.88 7.73
N ARG A 612 -18.38 19.03 9.01
CA ARG A 612 -17.48 18.11 9.73
C ARG A 612 -18.25 17.12 10.60
N LEU A 613 -19.30 17.58 11.27
CA LEU A 613 -20.08 16.77 12.19
C LEU A 613 -21.44 17.42 12.47
N GLY A 614 -22.52 16.64 12.35
CA GLY A 614 -23.87 16.95 12.83
C GLY A 614 -24.06 16.56 14.30
N ALA A 615 -25.18 16.94 14.89
CA ALA A 615 -25.50 16.65 16.28
C ALA A 615 -26.66 15.66 16.37
N ALA A 616 -26.40 14.45 16.89
CA ALA A 616 -27.45 13.52 17.27
C ALA A 616 -28.14 14.01 18.55
N ARG A 617 -29.45 14.25 18.48
CA ARG A 617 -30.27 14.57 19.66
C ARG A 617 -30.60 13.32 20.44
N PHE A 618 -30.98 12.25 19.75
CA PHE A 618 -31.09 10.92 20.33
C PHE A 618 -30.84 9.86 19.26
N VAL A 619 -30.35 8.71 19.71
CA VAL A 619 -30.36 7.42 19.01
C VAL A 619 -30.77 6.39 20.05
N ALA A 620 -31.86 5.68 19.82
CA ALA A 620 -32.46 4.82 20.83
C ALA A 620 -32.92 3.48 20.24
N GLU A 621 -32.73 2.42 21.02
CA GLU A 621 -33.33 1.12 20.81
C GLU A 621 -34.43 0.88 21.85
N GLY A 622 -35.65 0.66 21.39
CA GLY A 622 -36.81 0.29 22.21
C GLY A 622 -37.34 -1.10 21.87
N LYS A 623 -38.43 -1.49 22.53
CA LYS A 623 -39.09 -2.78 22.24
C LYS A 623 -39.80 -2.71 20.87
N GLY A 624 -39.16 -3.27 19.85
CA GLY A 624 -39.72 -3.36 18.50
C GLY A 624 -39.56 -2.10 17.64
N VAL A 625 -38.86 -1.07 18.13
CA VAL A 625 -38.59 0.17 17.39
C VAL A 625 -37.17 0.66 17.68
N SER A 626 -36.48 1.14 16.65
CA SER A 626 -35.23 1.89 16.76
C SER A 626 -35.46 3.25 16.11
N ALA A 627 -34.97 4.33 16.73
CA ALA A 627 -35.22 5.69 16.26
C ALA A 627 -34.00 6.58 16.47
N ALA A 628 -33.83 7.56 15.59
CA ALA A 628 -32.81 8.60 15.69
C ALA A 628 -33.36 9.97 15.27
N GLU A 629 -32.91 11.02 15.94
CA GLU A 629 -33.07 12.41 15.51
C GLU A 629 -31.69 13.06 15.47
N VAL A 630 -31.31 13.58 14.31
CA VAL A 630 -30.01 14.20 14.06
C VAL A 630 -30.21 15.55 13.38
N ARG A 631 -29.45 16.55 13.79
CA ARG A 631 -29.44 17.89 13.19
C ARG A 631 -28.09 18.17 12.52
N ALA A 632 -28.13 18.62 11.27
CA ALA A 632 -26.97 19.20 10.59
C ALA A 632 -27.38 20.48 9.83
N ALA A 633 -27.13 21.65 10.43
CA ALA A 633 -27.58 22.95 9.88
C ALA A 633 -26.55 23.63 8.95
N LYS A 634 -25.27 23.21 8.98
CA LYS A 634 -24.21 23.82 8.15
C LYS A 634 -24.24 23.49 6.64
N PRO A 635 -24.83 22.38 6.16
CA PRO A 635 -24.80 22.05 4.74
C PRO A 635 -25.43 23.09 3.82
N TYR A 636 -26.38 23.91 4.32
CA TYR A 636 -27.05 24.94 3.55
C TYR A 636 -27.14 26.25 4.35
N PRO A 637 -26.91 27.43 3.74
CA PRO A 637 -27.09 28.71 4.43
C PRO A 637 -28.54 29.00 4.81
N GLN A 638 -29.52 28.29 4.24
CA GLN A 638 -30.94 28.40 4.53
C GLN A 638 -31.37 27.65 5.81
N THR A 639 -30.53 26.80 6.40
CA THR A 639 -30.89 25.84 7.47
C THR A 639 -30.28 26.11 8.84
#